data_AF-A0A178IPX7-F1
#
_entry.id   AF-A0A178IPX7-F1
#
_cell.length_a   1.000
_cell.length_b   1.000
_cell.length_c   1.000
_cell.angle_alpha   90.00
_cell.angle_beta   90.00
_cell.angle_gamma   90.00
#
_symmetry.space_group_name_H-M   'P 1'
#
loop_
_entity.id
_entity.type
_entity.pdbx_description
1 polymer ?
#
loop_
_entity_poly.entity_id
_entity_poly.type
_entity_poly.pdbx_seq_one_letter_code
_entity_poly.pdbx_strand_id
1 'polypeptide(L)'
;MERRESGKAETIRHVAGSGLRLIPPNHMTTETTCVLETLHLPQGRKRASIHRELLHHIETGETMLFRVLRGYIGAALRASSDDTGAPLDRDHGITDLTVESLASAWIECSQFCRECAWHLSYLDDERNGHDFWLTRNHHGGYLDESVNDEPAEFAMQQLARAGESFGEVDLYIGDDRKLHFSNESRVA
;
A
#
# COMPACT_ATOMS: atom_id res chain seq x y z
N MET A 1 -51.43 25.53 54.18
CA MET A 1 -52.67 25.18 53.46
C MET A 1 -52.37 25.43 51.99
N GLU A 2 -51.93 24.43 51.24
CA GLU A 2 -52.78 23.52 50.44
C GLU A 2 -53.49 24.24 49.27
N ARG A 3 -53.53 23.75 48.03
CA ARG A 3 -52.88 22.59 47.35
C ARG A 3 -52.88 22.87 45.82
N ARG A 4 -52.05 22.11 45.08
CA ARG A 4 -52.27 21.46 43.75
C ARG A 4 -53.61 21.77 43.03
N GLU A 5 -53.76 21.81 41.70
CA GLU A 5 -52.97 21.38 40.53
C GLU A 5 -53.64 21.95 39.25
N SER A 6 -53.21 21.77 37.99
CA SER A 6 -52.08 21.06 37.35
C SER A 6 -51.72 21.76 36.02
N GLY A 7 -50.58 21.44 35.39
CA GLY A 7 -50.10 22.23 34.23
C GLY A 7 -48.91 21.68 33.43
N LYS A 8 -48.81 20.35 33.28
CA LYS A 8 -47.91 19.58 32.38
C LYS A 8 -46.46 20.08 32.21
N ALA A 9 -45.53 19.30 32.77
CA ALA A 9 -44.10 19.43 32.51
C ALA A 9 -43.75 19.30 31.02
N GLU A 10 -43.15 20.34 30.43
CA GLU A 10 -42.42 20.19 29.19
C GLU A 10 -41.13 19.40 29.45
N THR A 11 -40.98 18.32 28.71
CA THR A 11 -40.03 17.24 29.03
C THR A 11 -38.60 17.64 28.69
N ILE A 12 -37.71 17.59 29.68
CA ILE A 12 -36.26 17.49 29.44
C ILE A 12 -36.02 16.20 28.66
N ARG A 13 -35.78 16.31 27.35
CA ARG A 13 -35.37 15.17 26.52
C ARG A 13 -33.85 15.09 26.49
N HIS A 14 -33.31 14.13 27.22
CA HIS A 14 -31.94 13.65 27.03
C HIS A 14 -32.00 12.22 26.49
N VAL A 15 -31.99 12.06 25.16
CA VAL A 15 -31.61 10.82 24.46
C VAL A 15 -30.89 11.19 23.17
N ALA A 16 -29.84 10.43 22.86
CA ALA A 16 -28.96 10.59 21.71
C ALA A 16 -29.66 10.91 20.37
N GLY A 17 -29.09 11.89 19.67
CA GLY A 17 -29.41 12.24 18.31
C GLY A 17 -28.14 12.31 17.46
N SER A 18 -27.28 11.29 17.55
CA SER A 18 -26.15 11.12 16.65
C SER A 18 -26.68 11.01 15.22
N GLY A 19 -26.72 12.14 14.53
CA GLY A 19 -26.93 12.24 13.09
C GLY A 19 -25.73 11.64 12.38
N LEU A 20 -25.64 10.30 12.43
CA LEU A 20 -24.74 9.49 11.62
C LEU A 20 -24.89 9.95 10.17
N ARG A 21 -23.95 10.78 9.69
CA ARG A 21 -23.63 10.74 8.26
C ARG A 21 -23.21 9.31 8.02
N LEU A 22 -24.03 8.61 7.25
CA LEU A 22 -23.76 7.25 6.82
C LEU A 22 -22.35 7.21 6.25
N ILE A 23 -21.42 6.66 7.04
CA ILE A 23 -20.18 6.11 6.52
C ILE A 23 -20.66 5.07 5.51
N PRO A 24 -20.37 5.22 4.20
CA PRO A 24 -20.80 4.23 3.23
C PRO A 24 -20.26 2.86 3.69
N PRO A 25 -21.10 1.81 3.72
CA PRO A 25 -20.65 0.51 4.20
C PRO A 25 -19.49 0.03 3.32
N ASN A 26 -18.55 -0.69 3.94
CA ASN A 26 -17.38 -1.31 3.31
C ASN A 26 -17.66 -1.78 1.87
N HIS A 27 -17.24 -0.99 0.89
CA HIS A 27 -17.01 -1.46 -0.47
C HIS A 27 -15.54 -1.88 -0.62
N MET A 28 -15.13 -2.82 0.23
CA MET A 28 -14.15 -3.80 -0.22
C MET A 28 -14.74 -4.61 -1.38
N THR A 29 -13.85 -5.21 -2.19
CA THR A 29 -14.08 -6.34 -3.13
C THR A 29 -14.46 -6.09 -4.60
N THR A 30 -14.39 -4.88 -5.17
CA THR A 30 -14.55 -4.72 -6.63
C THR A 30 -13.34 -4.20 -7.41
N GLU A 31 -12.68 -3.10 -7.04
CA GLU A 31 -11.60 -2.55 -7.91
C GLU A 31 -10.24 -3.26 -7.79
N THR A 32 -9.87 -3.78 -6.62
CA THR A 32 -8.69 -4.65 -6.46
C THR A 32 -8.83 -5.93 -7.26
N THR A 33 -10.02 -6.54 -7.14
CA THR A 33 -10.43 -7.72 -7.90
C THR A 33 -10.39 -7.41 -9.37
N CYS A 34 -10.91 -6.25 -9.80
CA CYS A 34 -10.97 -5.82 -11.19
C CYS A 34 -9.62 -5.86 -11.92
N VAL A 35 -8.47 -5.51 -11.31
CA VAL A 35 -7.21 -5.54 -12.07
C VAL A 35 -6.56 -6.94 -12.11
N LEU A 36 -6.77 -7.79 -11.10
CA LEU A 36 -6.42 -9.23 -11.19
C LEU A 36 -7.36 -10.02 -12.11
N GLU A 37 -8.64 -9.65 -12.13
CA GLU A 37 -9.64 -10.16 -13.06
C GLU A 37 -9.41 -9.61 -14.46
N THR A 38 -8.96 -8.37 -14.65
CA THR A 38 -8.56 -7.85 -15.98
C THR A 38 -7.28 -8.54 -16.45
N LEU A 39 -6.36 -8.85 -15.54
CA LEU A 39 -5.24 -9.75 -15.80
C LEU A 39 -5.67 -11.19 -16.10
N HIS A 40 -6.94 -11.57 -15.81
CA HIS A 40 -7.61 -12.86 -16.11
C HIS A 40 -6.54 -13.94 -16.20
N LEU A 41 -5.95 -14.38 -15.09
CA LEU A 41 -4.93 -15.44 -15.12
C LEU A 41 -5.60 -16.70 -15.70
N PRO A 42 -5.51 -16.99 -17.01
CA PRO A 42 -6.29 -18.05 -17.58
C PRO A 42 -5.60 -19.31 -17.10
N GLN A 43 -6.38 -20.30 -16.68
CA GLN A 43 -5.85 -21.64 -16.46
C GLN A 43 -5.30 -22.14 -17.82
N GLY A 44 -4.01 -21.88 -18.07
CA GLY A 44 -3.39 -21.96 -19.40
C GLY A 44 -2.32 -20.90 -19.75
N ARG A 45 -2.27 -19.67 -19.19
CA ARG A 45 -1.09 -18.80 -19.41
C ARG A 45 0.11 -19.37 -18.65
N LYS A 46 1.25 -19.49 -19.32
CA LYS A 46 2.51 -19.86 -18.66
C LYS A 46 2.95 -18.73 -17.73
N ARG A 47 3.34 -19.04 -16.48
CA ARG A 47 3.90 -18.10 -15.48
C ARG A 47 4.88 -17.08 -16.08
N ALA A 48 5.81 -17.55 -16.91
CA ALA A 48 6.80 -16.73 -17.62
C ALA A 48 6.23 -15.66 -18.56
N SER A 49 4.96 -15.75 -18.96
CA SER A 49 4.28 -14.69 -19.72
C SER A 49 3.92 -13.53 -18.82
N ILE A 50 3.29 -13.81 -17.67
CA ILE A 50 2.86 -12.81 -16.68
C ILE A 50 4.08 -12.10 -16.09
N HIS A 51 5.15 -12.85 -15.78
CA HIS A 51 6.42 -12.29 -15.32
C HIS A 51 6.96 -11.22 -16.27
N ARG A 52 7.04 -11.52 -17.58
CA ARG A 52 7.50 -10.54 -18.59
C ARG A 52 6.53 -9.38 -18.81
N GLU A 53 5.23 -9.62 -18.71
CA GLU A 53 4.18 -8.60 -18.84
C GLU A 53 4.27 -7.58 -17.69
N LEU A 54 4.39 -8.05 -16.44
CA LEU A 54 4.64 -7.20 -15.27
C LEU A 54 5.98 -6.45 -15.37
N LEU A 55 7.08 -7.14 -15.70
CA LEU A 55 8.38 -6.50 -15.88
C LEU A 55 8.34 -5.39 -16.93
N HIS A 56 7.68 -5.63 -18.07
CA HIS A 56 7.55 -4.64 -19.13
C HIS A 56 6.82 -3.38 -18.64
N HIS A 57 5.67 -3.53 -17.96
CA HIS A 57 4.93 -2.38 -17.46
C HIS A 57 5.66 -1.61 -16.34
N ILE A 58 6.47 -2.29 -15.52
CA ILE A 58 7.30 -1.64 -14.49
C ILE A 58 8.49 -0.92 -15.12
N GLU A 59 9.06 -1.46 -16.21
CA GLU A 59 10.12 -0.81 -16.99
C GLU A 59 9.62 0.42 -17.76
N THR A 60 8.44 0.34 -18.39
CA THR A 60 7.84 1.49 -19.11
C THR A 60 7.22 2.53 -18.18
N GLY A 61 6.84 2.14 -16.96
CA GLY A 61 6.26 3.05 -15.97
C GLY A 61 4.97 3.71 -16.44
N GLU A 62 4.17 3.04 -17.28
CA GLU A 62 3.01 3.61 -17.99
C GLU A 62 1.94 4.18 -17.06
N THR A 63 1.77 3.61 -15.87
CA THR A 63 0.80 4.05 -14.87
C THR A 63 1.48 4.48 -13.58
N MET A 64 0.77 5.32 -12.81
CA MET A 64 1.13 5.69 -11.43
C MET A 64 1.49 4.46 -10.59
N LEU A 65 0.68 3.40 -10.66
CA LEU A 65 0.90 2.15 -9.93
C LEU A 65 2.21 1.46 -10.32
N PHE A 66 2.59 1.45 -11.60
CA PHE A 66 3.84 0.83 -12.02
C PHE A 66 5.07 1.64 -11.60
N ARG A 67 4.97 2.97 -11.53
CA ARG A 67 6.03 3.84 -10.98
C ARG A 67 6.16 3.68 -9.46
N VAL A 68 5.05 3.64 -8.72
CA VAL A 68 5.03 3.28 -7.29
C VAL A 68 5.66 1.90 -7.06
N LEU A 69 5.27 0.88 -7.83
CA LEU A 69 5.84 -0.46 -7.71
C LEU A 69 7.35 -0.49 -8.02
N ARG A 70 7.81 0.29 -9.01
CA ARG A 70 9.23 0.42 -9.34
C ARG A 70 10.03 1.01 -8.18
N GLY A 71 9.54 2.10 -7.60
CA GLY A 71 10.15 2.75 -6.44
C GLY A 71 10.21 1.83 -5.21
N TYR A 72 9.12 1.11 -4.95
CA TYR A 72 9.00 0.13 -3.87
C TYR A 72 10.03 -1.01 -4.00
N ILE A 73 10.13 -1.62 -5.19
CA ILE A 73 11.12 -2.67 -5.46
C ILE A 73 12.56 -2.12 -5.42
N GLY A 74 12.79 -0.90 -5.93
CA GLY A 74 14.09 -0.24 -5.88
C GLY A 74 14.58 0.04 -4.45
N ALA A 75 13.66 0.47 -3.57
CA ALA A 75 13.96 0.64 -2.15
C ALA A 75 14.23 -0.70 -1.45
N ALA A 76 13.45 -1.75 -1.78
CA ALA A 76 13.68 -3.09 -1.24
C ALA A 76 15.06 -3.65 -1.59
N LEU A 77 15.46 -3.58 -2.85
CA LEU A 77 16.77 -4.04 -3.31
C LEU A 77 17.93 -3.30 -2.62
N ARG A 78 17.79 -2.00 -2.34
CA ARG A 78 18.83 -1.19 -1.69
C ARG A 78 18.88 -1.34 -0.17
N ALA A 79 17.73 -1.51 0.47
CA ALA A 79 17.63 -1.62 1.93
C ALA A 79 17.94 -3.04 2.45
N SER A 80 17.66 -4.07 1.65
CA SER A 80 17.93 -5.46 2.00
C SER A 80 19.36 -5.90 1.60
N SER A 81 19.87 -6.93 2.25
CA SER A 81 21.24 -7.45 2.03
C SER A 81 21.27 -8.97 1.94
N ASP A 82 22.32 -9.51 1.31
CA ASP A 82 22.63 -10.94 1.27
C ASP A 82 23.21 -11.45 2.61
N ASP A 83 23.43 -12.77 2.70
CA ASP A 83 24.05 -13.43 3.86
C ASP A 83 25.47 -12.93 4.21
N THR A 84 26.12 -12.18 3.31
CA THR A 84 27.43 -11.55 3.53
C THR A 84 27.32 -10.11 4.04
N GLY A 85 26.10 -9.58 4.16
CA GLY A 85 25.82 -8.19 4.54
C GLY A 85 26.00 -7.20 3.39
N ALA A 86 25.97 -7.66 2.13
CA ALA A 86 26.06 -6.79 0.98
C ALA A 86 24.67 -6.42 0.42
N PRO A 87 24.44 -5.16 0.00
CA PRO A 87 23.17 -4.75 -0.60
C PRO A 87 22.76 -5.62 -1.80
N LEU A 88 21.48 -5.98 -1.88
CA LEU A 88 20.98 -6.83 -2.98
C LEU A 88 21.03 -6.11 -4.33
N ASP A 89 20.89 -4.79 -4.37
CA ASP A 89 20.99 -3.95 -5.58
C ASP A 89 22.39 -3.96 -6.24
N ARG A 90 23.41 -4.56 -5.61
CA ARG A 90 24.75 -4.76 -6.20
C ARG A 90 24.73 -5.79 -7.34
N ASP A 91 24.08 -6.93 -7.11
CA ASP A 91 24.16 -8.12 -7.99
C ASP A 91 22.79 -8.59 -8.50
N HIS A 92 21.69 -8.09 -7.93
CA HIS A 92 20.32 -8.47 -8.30
C HIS A 92 19.49 -7.27 -8.76
N GLY A 93 18.54 -7.52 -9.66
CA GLY A 93 17.57 -6.53 -10.10
C GLY A 93 16.14 -7.03 -10.04
N ILE A 94 15.21 -6.19 -10.49
CA ILE A 94 13.78 -6.53 -10.57
C ILE A 94 13.49 -7.81 -11.37
N THR A 95 14.34 -8.14 -12.34
CA THR A 95 14.28 -9.37 -13.16
C THR A 95 14.55 -10.65 -12.38
N ASP A 96 15.05 -10.55 -11.15
CA ASP A 96 15.36 -11.67 -10.27
C ASP A 96 14.26 -12.00 -9.26
N LEU A 97 13.20 -11.20 -9.19
CA LEU A 97 12.00 -11.56 -8.42
C LEU A 97 11.25 -12.74 -9.06
N THR A 98 10.66 -13.58 -8.22
CA THR A 98 9.67 -14.59 -8.65
C THR A 98 8.40 -13.91 -9.18
N VAL A 99 7.56 -14.65 -9.92
CA VAL A 99 6.27 -14.10 -10.39
C VAL A 99 5.29 -13.93 -9.23
N GLU A 100 5.38 -14.81 -8.23
CA GLU A 100 4.64 -14.73 -6.96
C GLU A 100 5.01 -13.45 -6.18
N SER A 101 6.30 -13.13 -6.03
CA SER A 101 6.76 -11.92 -5.35
C SER A 101 6.50 -10.62 -6.14
N LEU A 102 6.60 -10.63 -7.48
CA LEU A 102 6.13 -9.49 -8.28
C LEU A 102 4.61 -9.26 -8.11
N ALA A 103 3.82 -10.34 -8.04
CA ALA A 103 2.38 -10.24 -7.84
C ALA A 103 2.03 -9.72 -6.44
N SER A 104 2.68 -10.19 -5.37
CA SER A 104 2.41 -9.71 -4.01
C SER A 104 2.74 -8.23 -3.84
N ALA A 105 3.91 -7.79 -4.32
CA ALA A 105 4.32 -6.39 -4.30
C ALA A 105 3.36 -5.50 -5.12
N TRP A 106 2.95 -5.96 -6.31
CA TRP A 106 1.98 -5.24 -7.14
C TRP A 106 0.60 -5.13 -6.47
N ILE A 107 0.14 -6.17 -5.75
CA ILE A 107 -1.15 -6.15 -5.03
C ILE A 107 -1.12 -5.19 -3.84
N GLU A 108 -0.08 -5.22 -3.01
CA GLU A 108 0.03 -4.30 -1.87
C GLU A 108 0.27 -2.86 -2.33
N CYS A 109 1.10 -2.61 -3.35
CA CYS A 109 1.23 -1.29 -3.96
C CYS A 109 -0.11 -0.81 -4.54
N SER A 110 -0.88 -1.68 -5.19
CA SER A 110 -2.23 -1.37 -5.68
C SER A 110 -3.18 -1.00 -4.53
N GLN A 111 -3.11 -1.72 -3.41
CA GLN A 111 -3.91 -1.42 -2.23
C GLN A 111 -3.55 -0.07 -1.61
N PHE A 112 -2.27 0.16 -1.34
CA PHE A 112 -1.77 1.45 -0.87
C PHE A 112 -2.16 2.60 -1.81
N CYS A 113 -2.03 2.40 -3.13
CA CYS A 113 -2.44 3.37 -4.16
C CYS A 113 -3.92 3.76 -4.07
N ARG A 114 -4.83 2.79 -3.89
CA ARG A 114 -6.27 3.08 -3.78
C ARG A 114 -6.63 3.76 -2.47
N GLU A 115 -6.07 3.29 -1.36
CA GLU A 115 -6.36 3.80 -0.01
C GLU A 115 -5.80 5.21 0.20
N CYS A 116 -4.67 5.53 -0.45
CA CYS A 116 -3.97 6.80 -0.28
C CYS A 116 -4.06 7.76 -1.49
N ALA A 117 -4.86 7.45 -2.51
CA ALA A 117 -4.90 8.14 -3.81
C ALA A 117 -4.86 9.69 -3.75
N TRP A 118 -5.55 10.29 -2.78
CA TRP A 118 -5.53 11.74 -2.56
C TRP A 118 -4.15 12.27 -2.12
N HIS A 119 -3.54 11.63 -1.12
CA HIS A 119 -2.26 12.06 -0.53
C HIS A 119 -1.06 11.80 -1.44
N LEU A 120 -1.12 10.74 -2.27
CA LEU A 120 -0.04 10.40 -3.21
C LEU A 120 0.25 11.52 -4.21
N SER A 121 -0.76 12.32 -4.58
CA SER A 121 -0.64 13.43 -5.55
C SER A 121 0.29 14.58 -5.13
N TYR A 122 0.76 14.60 -3.88
CA TYR A 122 1.71 15.60 -3.36
C TYR A 122 3.18 15.23 -3.59
N LEU A 123 3.47 14.00 -4.02
CA LEU A 123 4.82 13.47 -4.20
C LEU A 123 4.95 12.79 -5.58
N ASP A 124 6.19 12.57 -6.01
CA ASP A 124 6.48 11.76 -7.20
C ASP A 124 6.07 10.28 -6.98
N ASP A 125 5.64 9.61 -8.06
CA ASP A 125 5.15 8.23 -8.00
C ASP A 125 6.24 7.23 -7.58
N GLU A 126 7.48 7.35 -8.09
CA GLU A 126 8.57 6.46 -7.69
C GLU A 126 9.00 6.75 -6.24
N ARG A 127 9.00 8.03 -5.83
CA ARG A 127 9.20 8.40 -4.42
C ARG A 127 8.15 7.78 -3.50
N ASN A 128 6.88 7.85 -3.85
CA ASN A 128 5.80 7.25 -3.07
C ASN A 128 6.01 5.74 -2.86
N GLY A 129 6.49 5.04 -3.89
CA GLY A 129 6.88 3.63 -3.78
C GLY A 129 8.03 3.40 -2.80
N HIS A 130 9.09 4.18 -2.95
CA HIS A 130 10.30 4.11 -2.11
C HIS A 130 9.98 4.37 -0.64
N ASP A 131 9.30 5.48 -0.36
CA ASP A 131 8.99 5.91 0.99
C ASP A 131 7.98 4.96 1.66
N PHE A 132 7.07 4.33 0.90
CA PHE A 132 6.20 3.26 1.40
C PHE A 132 7.00 2.03 1.89
N TRP A 133 7.96 1.54 1.10
CA TRP A 133 8.81 0.39 1.51
C TRP A 133 9.62 0.69 2.78
N LEU A 134 10.25 1.86 2.87
CA LEU A 134 11.04 2.23 4.05
C LEU A 134 10.14 2.37 5.29
N THR A 135 8.98 3.02 5.13
CA THR A 135 8.02 3.27 6.22
C THR A 135 7.52 1.97 6.83
N ARG A 136 7.06 1.02 6.01
CA ARG A 136 6.50 -0.26 6.49
C ARG A 136 7.52 -1.16 7.20
N ASN A 137 8.81 -0.95 6.94
CA ASN A 137 9.94 -1.70 7.48
C ASN A 137 10.75 -0.87 8.50
N HIS A 138 10.23 0.27 8.94
CA HIS A 138 10.83 1.13 9.96
C HIS A 138 12.28 1.56 9.63
N HIS A 139 12.58 1.78 8.34
CA HIS A 139 13.89 2.18 7.80
C HIS A 139 13.96 3.67 7.43
N GLY A 140 13.03 4.50 7.91
CA GLY A 140 12.82 5.87 7.45
C GLY A 140 11.66 5.94 6.45
N GLY A 141 11.72 6.88 5.50
CA GLY A 141 10.70 7.08 4.45
C GLY A 141 10.03 8.45 4.53
N TYR A 142 8.71 8.48 4.58
CA TYR A 142 7.91 9.71 4.40
C TYR A 142 8.22 10.85 5.39
N LEU A 143 8.89 10.58 6.51
CA LEU A 143 9.20 11.57 7.55
C LEU A 143 10.68 11.98 7.61
N ASP A 144 11.52 11.47 6.69
CA ASP A 144 12.97 11.77 6.67
C ASP A 144 13.28 13.15 6.08
N GLU A 145 12.39 13.71 5.27
CA GLU A 145 12.54 15.02 4.64
C GLU A 145 11.48 16.02 5.13
N SER A 146 11.92 17.23 5.49
CA SER A 146 11.02 18.35 5.76
C SER A 146 10.59 19.03 4.46
N VAL A 147 9.28 19.25 4.28
CA VAL A 147 8.72 20.05 3.19
C VAL A 147 8.24 21.41 3.69
N ASN A 148 8.39 22.45 2.87
CA ASN A 148 7.90 23.80 3.19
C ASN A 148 6.50 24.04 2.59
N ASP A 149 5.60 23.06 2.75
CA ASP A 149 4.21 23.09 2.28
C ASP A 149 3.33 22.29 3.26
N GLU A 150 2.46 22.96 4.01
CA GLU A 150 1.63 22.31 5.05
C GLU A 150 0.71 21.20 4.49
N PRO A 151 0.08 21.35 3.29
CA PRO A 151 -0.68 20.27 2.67
C PRO A 151 0.17 19.02 2.35
N ALA A 152 1.37 19.19 1.79
CA ALA A 152 2.28 18.08 1.52
C ALA A 152 2.80 17.43 2.81
N GLU A 153 3.11 18.21 3.86
CA GLU A 153 3.52 17.67 5.16
C GLU A 153 2.39 16.81 5.77
N PHE A 154 1.15 17.31 5.74
CA PHE A 154 -0.01 16.53 6.17
C PHE A 154 -0.21 15.26 5.33
N ALA A 155 -0.05 15.34 4.01
CA ALA A 155 -0.10 14.18 3.13
C ALA A 155 0.96 13.13 3.49
N MET A 156 2.21 13.55 3.72
CA MET A 156 3.33 12.69 4.15
C MET A 156 3.04 12.01 5.50
N GLN A 157 2.49 12.73 6.49
CA GLN A 157 2.08 12.14 7.77
C GLN A 157 0.97 11.09 7.63
N GLN A 158 0.03 11.30 6.70
CA GLN A 158 -1.06 10.36 6.45
C GLN A 158 -0.58 9.13 5.66
N LEU A 159 0.34 9.31 4.71
CA LEU A 159 1.03 8.24 3.98
C LEU A 159 1.90 7.39 4.91
N ALA A 160 2.61 8.02 5.86
CA ALA A 160 3.42 7.31 6.85
C ALA A 160 2.57 6.34 7.69
N ARG A 161 1.49 6.84 8.29
CA ARG A 161 0.54 6.04 9.09
C ARG A 161 -0.12 4.92 8.29
N ALA A 162 -0.42 5.18 7.03
CA ALA A 162 -0.95 4.14 6.14
C ALA A 162 0.11 3.06 5.88
N GLY A 163 1.34 3.45 5.53
CA GLY A 163 2.45 2.52 5.27
C GLY A 163 2.78 1.61 6.46
N GLU A 164 2.85 2.18 7.67
CA GLU A 164 3.05 1.43 8.93
C GLU A 164 1.99 0.32 9.12
N SER A 165 0.76 0.52 8.64
CA SER A 165 -0.34 -0.42 8.84
C SER A 165 -0.26 -1.70 7.98
N PHE A 166 0.59 -1.72 6.94
CA PHE A 166 0.84 -2.92 6.11
C PHE A 166 1.80 -3.91 6.79
N GLY A 167 2.53 -3.46 7.82
CA GLY A 167 3.51 -4.25 8.57
C GLY A 167 4.77 -4.61 7.77
N GLU A 168 5.75 -5.19 8.46
CA GLU A 168 7.06 -5.53 7.90
C GLU A 168 6.99 -6.64 6.83
N VAL A 169 7.87 -6.54 5.83
CA VAL A 169 8.15 -7.54 4.78
C VAL A 169 9.63 -7.51 4.43
N ASP A 170 10.24 -8.69 4.38
CA ASP A 170 11.63 -8.90 4.01
C ASP A 170 11.76 -9.20 2.51
N LEU A 171 12.83 -8.74 1.89
CA LEU A 171 13.30 -9.20 0.58
C LEU A 171 14.56 -10.05 0.79
N TYR A 172 14.55 -11.30 0.32
CA TYR A 172 15.65 -12.26 0.52
C TYR A 172 15.88 -13.15 -0.71
N ILE A 173 17.02 -13.84 -0.74
CA ILE A 173 17.37 -14.81 -1.79
C ILE A 173 16.86 -16.19 -1.37
N GLY A 174 16.05 -16.84 -2.21
CA GLY A 174 15.53 -18.19 -1.97
C GLY A 174 16.47 -19.31 -2.45
N ASP A 175 16.12 -20.56 -2.12
CA ASP A 175 16.86 -21.77 -2.52
C ASP A 175 16.99 -21.94 -4.04
N ASP A 176 16.06 -21.37 -4.82
CA ASP A 176 16.08 -21.36 -6.29
C ASP A 176 16.99 -20.25 -6.89
N ARG A 177 17.64 -19.47 -6.01
CA ARG A 177 18.48 -18.30 -6.30
C ARG A 177 17.71 -17.12 -6.92
N LYS A 178 16.40 -17.02 -6.68
CA LYS A 178 15.58 -15.85 -6.99
C LYS A 178 15.29 -15.02 -5.74
N LEU A 179 14.77 -13.83 -5.96
CA LEU A 179 14.35 -12.91 -4.92
C LEU A 179 12.90 -13.18 -4.54
N HIS A 180 12.66 -13.27 -3.23
CA HIS A 180 11.37 -13.50 -2.62
C HIS A 180 11.03 -12.42 -1.60
N PHE A 181 9.77 -11.99 -1.57
CA PHE A 181 9.19 -11.23 -0.48
C PHE A 181 8.55 -12.18 0.55
N SER A 182 8.76 -11.95 1.84
CA SER A 182 8.24 -12.83 2.91
C SER A 182 6.71 -12.89 3.01
N ASN A 183 5.99 -12.01 2.29
CA ASN A 183 4.53 -12.02 2.17
C ASN A 183 3.96 -12.76 0.95
N GLU A 184 4.77 -13.32 0.03
CA GLU A 184 4.25 -13.84 -1.25
C GLU A 184 3.17 -14.94 -1.08
N SER A 185 3.25 -15.71 0.02
CA SER A 185 2.27 -16.73 0.41
C SER A 185 0.93 -16.20 0.91
N ARG A 186 0.81 -14.91 1.27
CA ARG A 186 -0.46 -14.27 1.65
C ARG A 186 -1.40 -14.05 0.46
N VAL A 187 -0.94 -14.37 -0.74
CA VAL A 187 -1.49 -13.95 -2.03
C VAL A 187 -1.64 -15.13 -3.01
N ALA A 188 -1.32 -16.35 -2.55
CA ALA A 188 -1.31 -17.59 -3.34
C ALA A 188 -2.58 -18.44 -3.17
#